data_AF-A0A9E0TVN1-F1
#
_entry.id   AF-A0A9E0TVN1-F1
#
_cell.length_a   1.000
_cell.length_b   1.000
_cell.length_c   1.000
_cell.angle_alpha   90.00
_cell.angle_beta   90.00
_cell.angle_gamma   90.00
#
_symmetry.space_group_name_H-M   'P 1'
#
loop_
_entity.id
_entity.type
_entity.pdbx_description
1 polymer ?
#
loop_
_entity_poly.entity_id
_entity_poly.type
_entity_poly.pdbx_seq_one_letter_code
_entity_poly.pdbx_strand_id
1 'polypeptide(L)'
;MHDNQKRLQQRVFQASEEALLQQNYVSPIDVFLGMKLLKPEQVLDWKKGKIPYLERVILGNLNKISFYMKCFRAWAKEKGLKPKFTGYISKSKQELRFSKSGHPQIEQSYRTHYISPILFEIKEQKIQDKLHNPPEQVVIQTTIDSQCTACEKKLPVKSYLFTEGGKALCLPCANLQTWAFLSSINRRLARFLKRENAKFIPVKKFTRSDKRYQRQGILLDRETLKKAYQELSGEDFEEETDFWKDPTKVVEIRREGL
;
A
#
# COMPACT_ATOMS: atom_id res chain seq x y z
N MET A 1 -6.80 28.89 39.94
CA MET A 1 -6.07 27.72 39.39
C MET A 1 -6.83 26.93 38.33
N HIS A 2 -8.16 26.81 38.39
CA HIS A 2 -8.97 26.05 37.42
C HIS A 2 -8.93 26.56 35.98
N ASP A 3 -8.77 27.86 35.77
CA ASP A 3 -8.92 28.49 34.45
C ASP A 3 -7.75 28.18 33.49
N ASN A 4 -6.53 28.11 34.03
CA ASN A 4 -5.34 27.75 33.25
C ASN A 4 -5.38 26.28 32.79
N GLN A 5 -5.89 25.37 33.63
CA GLN A 5 -6.04 23.95 33.25
C GLN A 5 -7.08 23.77 32.14
N LYS A 6 -8.21 24.48 32.21
CA LYS A 6 -9.23 24.47 31.14
C LYS A 6 -8.66 24.96 29.81
N ARG A 7 -7.89 26.06 29.82
CA ARG A 7 -7.22 26.57 28.62
C ARG A 7 -6.23 25.56 28.03
N LEU A 8 -5.43 24.90 28.87
CA LEU A 8 -4.50 23.86 28.42
C LEU A 8 -5.23 22.63 27.85
N GLN A 9 -6.34 22.22 28.46
CA GLN A 9 -7.19 21.15 27.94
C GLN A 9 -7.75 21.49 26.55
N GLN A 10 -8.28 22.70 26.36
CA GLN A 10 -8.79 23.13 25.05
C GLN A 10 -7.71 23.07 23.96
N ARG A 11 -6.47 23.45 24.29
CA ARG A 11 -5.35 23.34 23.34
C ARG A 11 -5.02 21.89 22.98
N VAL A 12 -5.10 20.97 23.93
CA VAL A 12 -4.95 19.53 23.65
C VAL A 12 -6.05 19.06 22.70
N PHE A 13 -7.29 19.47 22.94
CA PHE A 13 -8.44 19.05 22.15
C PHE A 13 -8.33 19.57 20.72
N GLN A 14 -8.02 20.85 20.55
CA GLN A 14 -7.81 21.46 19.24
C GLN A 14 -6.70 20.75 18.45
N ALA A 15 -5.53 20.56 19.05
CA ALA A 15 -4.43 19.84 18.39
C ALA A 15 -4.81 18.40 18.01
N SER A 16 -5.63 17.74 18.83
CA SER A 16 -6.10 16.39 18.56
C SER A 16 -7.13 16.35 17.43
N GLU A 17 -8.05 17.31 17.37
CA GLU A 17 -9.05 17.43 16.29
C GLU A 17 -8.38 17.74 14.95
N GLU A 18 -7.44 18.69 14.92
CA GLU A 18 -6.67 19.02 13.72
C GLU A 18 -5.92 17.80 13.18
N ALA A 19 -5.25 17.03 14.05
CA ALA A 19 -4.59 15.79 13.67
C ALA A 19 -5.59 14.76 13.15
N LEU A 20 -6.73 14.57 13.81
CA LEU A 20 -7.74 13.59 13.40
C LEU A 20 -8.28 13.90 11.99
N LEU A 21 -8.55 15.17 11.70
CA LEU A 21 -9.05 15.60 10.38
C LEU A 21 -8.04 15.35 9.27
N GLN A 22 -6.75 15.51 9.53
CA GLN A 22 -5.71 15.37 8.50
C GLN A 22 -5.42 13.92 8.11
N GLN A 23 -5.43 12.98 9.08
CA GLN A 23 -4.93 11.63 8.85
C GLN A 23 -5.85 10.51 9.34
N ASN A 24 -7.03 10.83 9.90
CA ASN A 24 -8.01 9.89 10.47
C ASN A 24 -7.53 9.07 11.67
N TYR A 25 -6.40 9.45 12.28
CA TYR A 25 -5.91 8.95 13.55
C TYR A 25 -5.13 10.03 14.29
N VAL A 26 -4.92 9.85 15.60
CA VAL A 26 -4.14 10.77 16.43
C VAL A 26 -3.21 9.99 17.33
N SER A 27 -1.95 10.39 17.38
CA SER A 27 -0.96 9.90 18.33
C SER A 27 -0.60 10.99 19.36
N PRO A 28 -0.05 10.60 20.54
CA PRO A 28 0.50 11.56 21.48
C PRO A 28 1.54 12.52 20.88
N ILE A 29 2.33 12.03 19.91
CA ILE A 29 3.33 12.86 19.21
C ILE A 29 2.63 14.00 18.44
N ASP A 30 1.53 13.70 17.75
CA ASP A 30 0.78 14.69 16.97
C ASP A 30 0.21 15.78 17.87
N VAL A 31 -0.32 15.40 19.04
CA VAL A 31 -0.80 16.35 20.04
C VAL A 31 0.31 17.29 20.50
N PHE A 32 1.49 16.75 20.83
CA PHE A 32 2.62 17.58 21.27
C PHE A 32 3.16 18.47 20.14
N LEU A 33 3.15 18.01 18.89
CA LEU A 33 3.51 18.81 17.72
C LEU A 33 2.49 19.95 17.51
N GLY A 34 1.19 19.66 17.52
CA GLY A 34 0.13 20.67 17.37
C GLY A 34 0.11 21.68 18.52
N MET A 35 0.43 21.25 19.74
CA MET A 35 0.62 22.15 20.88
C MET A 35 1.95 22.92 20.85
N LYS A 36 2.83 22.67 19.88
CA LYS A 36 4.18 23.24 19.74
C LYS A 36 5.09 22.95 20.94
N LEU A 37 4.89 21.80 21.59
CA LEU A 37 5.72 21.28 22.68
C LEU A 37 6.85 20.39 22.17
N LEU A 38 6.71 19.88 20.94
CA LEU A 38 7.75 19.21 20.17
C LEU A 38 7.92 19.90 18.82
N LYS A 39 9.11 19.75 18.25
CA LYS A 39 9.41 20.10 16.86
C LYS A 39 9.56 18.84 16.00
N PRO A 40 9.22 18.87 14.70
CA PRO A 40 9.37 17.73 13.81
C PRO A 40 10.79 17.17 13.78
N GLU A 41 11.82 18.02 13.84
CA GLU A 41 13.23 17.62 13.80
C GLU A 41 13.60 16.76 15.03
N GLN A 42 13.07 17.11 16.20
CA GLN A 42 13.30 16.37 17.44
C GLN A 42 12.68 14.96 17.36
N VAL A 43 11.50 14.84 16.75
CA VAL A 43 10.87 13.52 16.53
C VAL A 43 11.70 12.69 15.56
N LEU A 44 12.25 13.29 14.51
CA LEU A 44 13.13 12.59 13.56
C LEU A 44 14.43 12.13 14.22
N ASP A 45 15.06 12.97 15.03
CA ASP A 45 16.29 12.60 15.74
C ASP A 45 16.05 11.52 16.80
N TRP A 46 14.91 11.56 17.49
CA TRP A 46 14.47 10.49 18.38
C TRP A 46 14.20 9.18 17.62
N LYS A 47 13.49 9.23 16.47
CA LYS A 47 13.30 8.05 15.60
C LYS A 47 14.60 7.46 15.05
N LYS A 48 15.64 8.28 14.91
CA LYS A 48 17.00 7.86 14.54
C LYS A 48 17.81 7.31 15.72
N GLY A 49 17.28 7.36 16.94
CA GLY A 49 17.97 6.91 18.16
C GLY A 49 18.99 7.90 18.73
N LYS A 50 19.06 9.14 18.21
CA LYS A 50 19.98 10.16 18.74
C LYS A 50 19.53 10.70 20.10
N ILE A 51 18.23 10.66 20.35
CA ILE A 51 17.63 11.06 21.62
C ILE A 51 17.20 9.78 22.35
N PRO A 52 17.67 9.54 23.59
CA PRO A 52 17.44 8.26 24.28
C PRO A 52 15.97 8.04 24.66
N TYR A 53 15.22 9.11 24.94
CA TYR A 53 13.78 9.06 25.21
C TYR A 53 13.10 10.38 24.86
N LEU A 54 11.85 10.34 24.37
CA LEU A 54 11.17 11.49 23.80
C LEU A 54 10.89 12.62 24.82
N GLU A 55 10.50 12.29 26.05
CA GLU A 55 10.22 13.26 27.13
C GLU A 55 11.39 14.20 27.40
N ARG A 56 12.63 13.82 27.03
CA ARG A 56 13.82 14.65 27.18
C ARG A 56 13.73 15.98 26.42
N VAL A 57 13.01 15.99 25.30
CA VAL A 57 12.95 17.13 24.38
C VAL A 57 11.57 17.79 24.31
N ILE A 58 10.58 17.24 25.02
CA ILE A 58 9.25 17.86 25.17
C ILE A 58 9.39 19.10 26.06
N LEU A 59 8.87 20.24 25.59
CA LEU A 59 8.86 21.46 26.37
C LEU A 59 7.88 21.36 27.55
N GLY A 60 8.39 21.42 28.77
CA GLY A 60 7.60 21.41 30.00
C GLY A 60 8.15 20.46 31.06
N ASN A 61 7.44 20.34 32.17
CA ASN A 61 7.75 19.37 33.21
C ASN A 61 6.84 18.14 33.11
N LEU A 62 7.23 17.04 33.76
CA LEU A 62 6.51 15.76 33.70
C LEU A 62 5.06 15.87 34.19
N ASN A 63 4.76 16.78 35.12
CA ASN A 63 3.40 17.01 35.61
C ASN A 63 2.49 17.57 34.50
N LYS A 64 2.99 18.54 33.71
CA LYS A 64 2.25 19.08 32.56
C LYS A 64 2.07 18.03 31.47
N ILE A 65 3.11 17.27 31.16
CA ILE A 65 3.04 16.21 30.14
C ILE A 65 2.01 15.15 30.53
N SER A 66 2.03 14.72 31.79
CA SER A 66 1.05 13.77 32.34
C SER A 66 -0.39 14.32 32.27
N PHE A 67 -0.57 15.61 32.54
CA PHE A 67 -1.86 16.29 32.38
C PHE A 67 -2.34 16.29 30.93
N TYR A 68 -1.47 16.66 29.97
CA TYR A 68 -1.82 16.64 28.54
C TYR A 68 -2.22 15.24 28.07
N MET A 69 -1.46 14.21 28.48
CA MET A 69 -1.77 12.81 28.19
C MET A 69 -3.13 12.38 28.77
N LYS A 70 -3.46 12.84 29.99
CA LYS A 70 -4.77 12.59 30.60
C LYS A 70 -5.90 13.23 29.79
N CYS A 71 -5.76 14.51 29.42
CA CYS A 71 -6.73 15.22 28.60
C CYS A 71 -6.91 14.55 27.23
N PHE A 72 -5.82 14.16 26.58
CA PHE A 72 -5.85 13.49 25.28
C PHE A 72 -6.63 12.17 25.32
N ARG A 73 -6.36 11.32 26.32
CA ARG A 73 -7.09 10.04 26.47
C ARG A 73 -8.57 10.26 26.76
N ALA A 74 -8.92 11.26 27.57
CA ALA A 74 -10.31 11.61 27.85
C ALA A 74 -11.04 12.05 26.57
N TRP A 75 -10.43 12.95 25.81
CA TRP A 75 -10.94 13.40 24.51
C TRP A 75 -11.14 12.23 23.53
N ALA A 76 -10.16 11.34 23.41
CA ALA A 76 -10.26 10.21 22.49
C ALA A 76 -11.39 9.24 22.88
N LYS A 77 -11.61 9.03 24.19
CA LYS A 77 -12.72 8.24 24.72
C LYS A 77 -14.07 8.90 24.41
N GLU A 78 -14.18 10.21 24.61
CA GLU A 78 -15.39 10.98 24.34
C GLU A 78 -15.77 10.95 22.85
N LYS A 79 -14.77 11.03 21.95
CA LYS A 79 -14.95 10.90 20.49
C LYS A 79 -15.19 9.46 20.02
N GLY A 80 -15.21 8.47 20.92
CA GLY A 80 -15.43 7.07 20.57
C GLY A 80 -14.31 6.43 19.73
N LEU A 81 -13.10 7.00 19.76
CA LEU A 81 -11.97 6.51 18.97
C LEU A 81 -11.46 5.18 19.49
N LYS A 82 -10.97 4.34 18.57
CA LYS A 82 -10.47 3.00 18.92
C LYS A 82 -8.97 3.06 19.25
N PRO A 83 -8.53 2.59 20.43
CA PRO A 83 -7.13 2.54 20.77
C PRO A 83 -6.42 1.46 19.95
N LYS A 84 -5.24 1.76 19.45
CA LYS A 84 -4.37 0.82 18.75
C LYS A 84 -2.93 1.02 19.19
N PHE A 85 -2.31 -0.08 19.61
CA PHE A 85 -0.89 -0.08 19.93
C PHE A 85 -0.04 0.03 18.67
N THR A 86 0.97 0.91 18.72
CA THR A 86 1.95 1.11 17.64
C THR A 86 3.36 0.87 18.18
N GLY A 87 4.07 -0.07 17.56
CA GLY A 87 5.48 -0.33 17.84
C GLY A 87 6.38 0.76 17.25
N TYR A 88 7.34 1.24 18.03
CA TYR A 88 8.35 2.19 17.59
C TYR A 88 9.73 1.55 17.70
N ILE A 89 10.31 1.22 16.55
CA ILE A 89 11.60 0.54 16.44
C ILE A 89 12.54 1.41 15.59
N SER A 90 13.77 1.57 16.04
CA SER A 90 14.81 2.30 15.33
C SER A 90 15.36 1.51 14.13
N LYS A 91 16.17 2.15 13.28
CA LYS A 91 16.89 1.45 12.20
C LYS A 91 17.84 0.36 12.73
N SER A 92 18.37 0.51 13.94
CA SER A 92 19.20 -0.49 14.62
C SER A 92 18.40 -1.59 15.32
N LYS A 93 17.10 -1.73 15.01
CA LYS A 93 16.16 -2.70 15.60
C LYS A 93 16.01 -2.57 17.13
N GLN A 94 16.31 -1.41 17.69
CA GLN A 94 16.11 -1.14 19.11
C GLN A 94 14.75 -0.49 19.34
N GLU A 95 14.07 -0.88 20.41
CA GLU A 95 12.82 -0.23 20.79
C GLU A 95 13.06 1.21 21.24
N LEU A 96 12.29 2.13 20.67
CA LEU A 96 12.33 3.53 21.08
C LEU A 96 11.53 3.72 22.37
N ARG A 97 12.14 4.49 23.28
CA ARG A 97 11.56 4.81 24.58
C ARG A 97 10.95 6.21 24.56
N PHE A 98 9.80 6.39 25.19
CA PHE A 98 9.16 7.70 25.30
C PHE A 98 9.53 8.40 26.60
N SER A 99 9.50 7.68 27.72
CA SER A 99 9.67 8.25 29.05
C SER A 99 11.07 8.08 29.61
N LYS A 100 11.45 8.94 30.56
CA LYS A 100 12.72 8.76 31.29
C LYS A 100 12.70 7.47 32.12
N SER A 101 11.57 7.16 32.75
CA SER A 101 11.43 5.99 33.64
C SER A 101 11.37 4.66 32.87
N GLY A 102 10.87 4.67 31.64
CA GLY A 102 10.64 3.44 30.86
C GLY A 102 9.54 2.55 31.45
N HIS A 103 8.67 3.09 32.31
CA HIS A 103 7.64 2.30 32.97
C HIS A 103 6.65 1.74 31.93
N PRO A 104 6.35 0.42 31.92
CA PRO A 104 5.58 -0.21 30.84
C PRO A 104 4.23 0.44 30.54
N GLN A 105 3.49 0.86 31.58
CA GLN A 105 2.18 1.52 31.40
C GLN A 105 2.30 2.92 30.79
N ILE A 106 3.38 3.64 31.08
CA ILE A 106 3.65 4.97 30.51
C ILE A 106 4.02 4.80 29.03
N GLU A 107 4.92 3.86 28.74
CA GLU A 107 5.30 3.53 27.36
C GLU A 107 4.09 3.07 26.54
N GLN A 108 3.24 2.21 27.09
CA GLN A 108 2.00 1.76 26.44
C GLN A 108 1.07 2.95 26.15
N SER A 109 0.93 3.89 27.10
CA SER A 109 0.11 5.08 26.92
C SER A 109 0.62 5.97 25.78
N TYR A 110 1.94 6.14 25.64
CA TYR A 110 2.53 6.88 24.52
C TYR A 110 2.44 6.13 23.18
N ARG A 111 2.52 4.80 23.21
CA ARG A 111 2.43 3.94 22.03
C ARG A 111 1.01 3.73 21.53
N THR A 112 0.00 4.16 22.29
CA THR A 112 -1.41 4.01 21.90
C THR A 112 -1.83 5.16 21.00
N HIS A 113 -2.15 4.84 19.75
CA HIS A 113 -2.78 5.74 18.79
C HIS A 113 -4.29 5.56 18.85
N TYR A 114 -5.04 6.61 18.58
CA TYR A 114 -6.50 6.57 18.54
C TYR A 114 -6.97 6.77 17.11
N ILE A 115 -7.75 5.82 16.61
CA ILE A 115 -8.14 5.74 15.20
C ILE A 115 -9.64 5.99 15.07
N SER A 116 -10.03 6.73 14.03
CA SER A 116 -11.43 6.91 13.66
C SER A 116 -12.09 5.55 13.33
N PRO A 117 -13.31 5.27 13.84
CA PRO A 117 -14.06 4.07 13.48
C PRO A 117 -14.20 3.87 11.97
N ILE A 118 -14.39 4.96 11.21
CA ILE A 118 -14.49 4.92 9.74
C ILE A 118 -13.23 4.31 9.11
N LEU A 119 -12.03 4.69 9.58
CA LEU A 119 -10.79 4.13 9.03
C LEU A 119 -10.62 2.65 9.40
N PHE A 120 -11.09 2.27 10.59
CA PHE A 120 -11.10 0.89 11.02
C PHE A 120 -12.01 0.04 10.12
N GLU A 121 -13.25 0.49 9.89
CA GLU A 121 -14.23 -0.13 9.00
C GLU A 121 -13.72 -0.25 7.56
N ILE A 122 -13.18 0.83 6.97
CA ILE A 122 -12.59 0.79 5.62
C ILE A 122 -11.46 -0.25 5.54
N LYS A 123 -10.65 -0.37 6.60
CA LYS A 123 -9.55 -1.33 6.62
C LYS A 123 -10.05 -2.77 6.76
N GLU A 124 -11.04 -3.02 7.61
CA GLU A 124 -11.69 -4.32 7.73
C GLU A 124 -12.36 -4.73 6.44
N GLN A 125 -13.10 -3.82 5.81
CA GLN A 125 -13.71 -4.04 4.51
C GLN A 125 -12.66 -4.39 3.45
N LYS A 126 -11.53 -3.67 3.38
CA LYS A 126 -10.43 -4.04 2.47
C LYS A 126 -9.82 -5.42 2.76
N ILE A 127 -9.82 -5.87 4.01
CA ILE A 127 -9.34 -7.21 4.37
C ILE A 127 -10.37 -8.25 3.94
N GLN A 128 -11.65 -8.01 4.22
CA GLN A 128 -12.76 -8.86 3.80
C GLN A 128 -12.86 -8.94 2.27
N ASP A 129 -12.73 -7.83 1.57
CA ASP A 129 -12.70 -7.76 0.10
C ASP A 129 -11.54 -8.59 -0.45
N LYS A 130 -10.36 -8.55 0.16
CA LYS A 130 -9.23 -9.41 -0.24
C LYS A 130 -9.46 -10.90 0.04
N LEU A 131 -10.26 -11.22 1.05
CA LEU A 131 -10.61 -12.59 1.40
C LEU A 131 -11.69 -13.15 0.47
N HIS A 132 -12.72 -12.35 0.16
CA HIS A 132 -13.85 -12.75 -0.67
C HIS A 132 -13.59 -12.59 -2.18
N ASN A 133 -12.83 -11.56 -2.57
CA ASN A 133 -12.39 -11.34 -3.93
C ASN A 133 -10.87 -11.61 -3.98
N PRO A 134 -10.43 -12.76 -4.51
CA PRO A 134 -9.01 -13.03 -4.65
C PRO A 134 -8.36 -11.87 -5.43
N PRO A 135 -7.18 -11.38 -5.00
CA PRO A 135 -6.54 -10.24 -5.63
C PRO A 135 -6.43 -10.48 -7.13
N GLU A 136 -6.80 -9.47 -7.91
CA GLU A 136 -6.74 -9.51 -9.37
C GLU A 136 -5.40 -10.11 -9.80
N GLN A 137 -5.45 -11.20 -10.55
CA GLN A 137 -4.27 -11.84 -11.11
C GLN A 137 -3.49 -10.80 -11.92
N VAL A 138 -2.18 -10.70 -11.72
CA VAL A 138 -1.34 -9.70 -12.40
C VAL A 138 -0.10 -10.40 -12.94
N VAL A 139 0.29 -10.01 -14.15
CA VAL A 139 1.63 -10.27 -14.69
C VAL A 139 2.49 -9.02 -14.57
N ILE A 140 3.73 -9.20 -14.12
CA ILE A 140 4.72 -8.15 -13.99
C ILE A 140 5.73 -8.27 -15.12
N GLN A 141 5.93 -7.19 -15.86
CA GLN A 141 7.08 -7.06 -16.76
C GLN A 141 8.33 -6.76 -15.92
N THR A 142 9.33 -7.64 -16.00
CA THR A 142 10.53 -7.57 -15.18
C THR A 142 11.37 -6.34 -15.55
N THR A 143 11.89 -5.65 -14.54
CA THR A 143 12.84 -4.52 -14.70
C THR A 143 14.26 -4.88 -14.30
N ILE A 144 14.45 -6.12 -13.83
CA ILE A 144 15.71 -6.74 -13.43
C ILE A 144 15.68 -8.20 -13.92
N ASP A 145 16.86 -8.81 -14.03
CA ASP A 145 16.93 -10.26 -14.21
C ASP A 145 16.26 -10.97 -13.03
N SER A 146 15.54 -12.03 -13.32
CA SER A 146 14.72 -12.78 -12.37
C SER A 146 14.81 -14.27 -12.68
N GLN A 147 14.18 -15.10 -11.85
CA GLN A 147 14.18 -16.54 -12.03
C GLN A 147 12.81 -17.12 -11.70
N CYS A 148 12.35 -18.08 -12.50
CA CYS A 148 11.17 -18.86 -12.17
C CYS A 148 11.44 -19.74 -10.95
N THR A 149 10.57 -19.69 -9.95
CA THR A 149 10.66 -20.52 -8.74
C THR A 149 10.34 -21.99 -9.01
N ALA A 150 9.60 -22.32 -10.08
CA ALA A 150 9.17 -23.68 -10.36
C ALA A 150 10.13 -24.44 -11.29
N CYS A 151 10.60 -23.81 -12.37
CA CYS A 151 11.47 -24.47 -13.37
C CYS A 151 12.89 -23.90 -13.41
N GLU A 152 13.22 -22.98 -12.50
CA GLU A 152 14.55 -22.35 -12.38
C GLU A 152 15.01 -21.57 -13.62
N LYS A 153 14.17 -21.42 -14.64
CA LYS A 153 14.49 -20.68 -15.86
C LYS A 153 14.79 -19.23 -15.52
N LYS A 154 15.92 -18.73 -16.03
CA LYS A 154 16.29 -17.31 -15.97
C LYS A 154 15.33 -16.50 -16.84
N LEU A 155 14.84 -15.41 -16.26
CA LEU A 155 13.93 -14.45 -16.88
C LEU A 155 14.69 -13.12 -16.98
N PRO A 156 15.30 -12.79 -18.13
CA PRO A 156 16.02 -11.54 -18.29
C PRO A 156 15.10 -10.31 -18.13
N VAL A 157 15.67 -9.12 -18.01
CA VAL A 157 14.92 -7.85 -18.07
C VAL A 157 13.94 -7.82 -19.25
N LYS A 158 12.75 -7.23 -19.05
CA LYS A 158 11.59 -7.22 -19.96
C LYS A 158 10.90 -8.58 -20.18
N SER A 159 11.24 -9.61 -19.41
CA SER A 159 10.44 -10.83 -19.33
C SER A 159 9.12 -10.59 -18.60
N TYR A 160 8.24 -11.59 -18.61
CA TYR A 160 6.94 -11.53 -17.97
C TYR A 160 6.86 -12.58 -16.86
N LEU A 161 6.44 -12.13 -15.69
CA LEU A 161 6.45 -12.90 -14.46
C LEU A 161 5.06 -12.88 -13.84
N PHE A 162 4.52 -14.06 -13.56
CA PHE A 162 3.27 -14.21 -12.81
C PHE A 162 3.59 -14.45 -11.32
N THR A 163 2.79 -13.86 -10.44
CA THR A 163 2.98 -14.03 -8.99
C THR A 163 1.77 -14.73 -8.37
N GLU A 164 2.00 -15.89 -7.78
CA GLU A 164 0.95 -16.69 -7.13
C GLU A 164 1.50 -17.32 -5.84
N GLY A 165 0.78 -17.15 -4.73
CA GLY A 165 1.17 -17.75 -3.44
C GLY A 165 2.60 -17.39 -2.98
N GLY A 166 3.11 -16.20 -3.36
CA GLY A 166 4.48 -15.77 -3.07
C GLY A 166 5.55 -16.37 -4.00
N LYS A 167 5.18 -17.21 -4.97
CA LYS A 167 6.08 -17.76 -5.99
C LYS A 167 6.13 -16.84 -7.23
N ALA A 168 7.31 -16.72 -7.80
CA ALA A 168 7.57 -16.00 -9.03
C ALA A 168 7.63 -17.02 -10.18
N LEU A 169 6.59 -17.07 -11.02
CA LEU A 169 6.44 -18.06 -12.08
C LEU A 169 6.66 -17.43 -13.46
N CYS A 170 7.38 -18.13 -14.34
CA CYS A 170 7.34 -17.82 -15.76
C CYS A 170 5.95 -18.16 -16.33
N LEU A 171 5.59 -17.55 -17.47
CA LEU A 171 4.26 -17.78 -18.06
C LEU A 171 3.93 -19.26 -18.31
N PRO A 172 4.84 -20.11 -18.83
CA PRO A 172 4.55 -21.54 -18.95
C PRO A 172 4.25 -22.24 -17.61
N CYS A 173 5.02 -21.97 -16.56
CA CYS A 173 4.74 -22.55 -15.23
C CYS A 173 3.45 -22.03 -14.61
N ALA A 174 2.96 -20.87 -15.06
CA ALA A 174 1.67 -20.29 -14.67
C ALA A 174 0.52 -20.72 -15.61
N ASN A 175 0.76 -21.61 -16.57
CA ASN A 175 -0.19 -22.02 -17.61
C ASN A 175 -0.70 -20.86 -18.50
N LEU A 176 0.18 -19.89 -18.77
CA LEU A 176 -0.09 -18.68 -19.57
C LEU A 176 0.74 -18.63 -20.88
N GLN A 177 1.33 -19.74 -21.31
CA GLN A 177 2.18 -19.84 -22.50
C GLN A 177 1.47 -19.54 -23.82
N THR A 178 0.14 -19.66 -23.85
CA THR A 178 -0.71 -19.39 -25.02
C THR A 178 -1.38 -18.01 -24.96
N TRP A 179 -1.00 -17.15 -24.03
CA TRP A 179 -1.62 -15.84 -23.86
C TRP A 179 -0.80 -14.77 -24.60
N ALA A 180 -1.50 -13.88 -25.30
CA ALA A 180 -0.93 -12.80 -26.10
C ALA A 180 -0.94 -11.48 -25.33
N PHE A 181 0.10 -10.66 -25.48
CA PHE A 181 0.11 -9.33 -24.88
C PHE A 181 -0.34 -8.26 -25.84
N LEU A 182 -1.30 -7.47 -25.37
CA LEU A 182 -1.82 -6.30 -26.02
C LEU A 182 -1.38 -5.07 -25.23
N SER A 183 -0.48 -4.27 -25.79
CA SER A 183 0.03 -3.04 -25.14
C SER A 183 -1.03 -1.94 -25.02
N SER A 184 -2.09 -2.03 -25.82
CA SER A 184 -3.23 -1.10 -25.82
C SER A 184 -4.53 -1.86 -26.00
N ILE A 185 -5.57 -1.40 -25.31
CA ILE A 185 -6.94 -1.87 -25.51
C ILE A 185 -7.71 -0.67 -26.05
N ASN A 186 -8.13 -0.72 -27.32
CA ASN A 186 -8.97 0.32 -27.86
C ASN A 186 -10.43 0.16 -27.37
N ARG A 187 -11.30 1.11 -27.71
CA ARG A 187 -12.70 1.10 -27.25
C ARG A 187 -13.53 -0.06 -27.83
N ARG A 188 -13.24 -0.54 -29.04
CA ARG A 188 -13.90 -1.68 -29.69
C ARG A 188 -13.55 -2.98 -28.97
N LEU A 189 -12.26 -3.25 -28.78
CA LEU A 189 -11.81 -4.43 -28.02
C LEU A 189 -12.31 -4.40 -26.57
N ALA A 190 -12.29 -3.24 -25.89
CA ALA A 190 -12.83 -3.14 -24.53
C ALA A 190 -14.33 -3.51 -24.45
N ARG A 191 -15.12 -3.12 -25.46
CA ARG A 191 -16.55 -3.50 -25.53
C ARG A 191 -16.73 -4.98 -25.80
N PHE A 192 -15.96 -5.54 -26.73
CA PHE A 192 -15.96 -6.97 -27.02
C PHE A 192 -15.65 -7.78 -25.76
N LEU A 193 -14.54 -7.48 -25.08
CA LEU A 193 -14.13 -8.19 -23.86
C LEU A 193 -15.19 -8.10 -22.77
N LYS A 194 -15.84 -6.94 -22.62
CA LYS A 194 -16.93 -6.76 -21.66
C LYS A 194 -18.16 -7.60 -22.03
N ARG A 195 -18.54 -7.64 -23.31
CA ARG A 195 -19.71 -8.38 -23.81
C ARG A 195 -19.52 -9.89 -23.66
N GLU A 196 -18.34 -10.39 -24.01
CA GLU A 196 -17.97 -11.81 -23.91
C GLU A 196 -17.63 -12.25 -22.48
N ASN A 197 -17.65 -11.32 -21.52
CA ASN A 197 -17.13 -11.55 -20.16
C ASN A 197 -15.75 -12.22 -20.17
N ALA A 198 -14.90 -11.77 -21.11
CA ALA A 198 -13.62 -12.37 -21.40
C ALA A 198 -12.65 -12.21 -20.23
N LYS A 199 -11.93 -13.28 -19.91
CA LYS A 199 -10.85 -13.22 -18.93
C LYS A 199 -9.60 -12.63 -19.59
N PHE A 200 -9.02 -11.63 -18.95
CA PHE A 200 -7.72 -11.08 -19.30
C PHE A 200 -6.92 -10.82 -18.02
N ILE A 201 -5.59 -10.84 -18.13
CA ILE A 201 -4.70 -10.58 -16.98
C ILE A 201 -3.98 -9.24 -17.22
N PRO A 202 -4.12 -8.23 -16.35
CA PRO A 202 -3.38 -6.99 -16.49
C PRO A 202 -1.87 -7.20 -16.39
N VAL A 203 -1.13 -6.59 -17.31
CA VAL A 203 0.33 -6.50 -17.25
C VAL A 203 0.75 -5.17 -16.65
N LYS A 204 1.65 -5.21 -15.66
CA LYS A 204 2.18 -4.03 -14.97
C LYS A 204 3.71 -4.00 -15.04
N LYS A 205 4.28 -2.79 -15.06
CA LYS A 205 5.74 -2.55 -14.97
C LYS A 205 6.01 -1.57 -13.84
N PHE A 206 7.06 -1.81 -13.06
CA PHE A 206 7.50 -0.86 -12.05
C PHE A 206 8.23 0.32 -12.71
N THR A 207 7.74 1.53 -12.50
CA THR A 207 8.37 2.75 -13.01
C THR A 207 9.16 3.41 -11.90
N ARG A 208 10.49 3.54 -12.10
CA ARG A 208 11.40 4.11 -11.09
C ARG A 208 11.16 5.60 -10.80
N SER A 209 10.83 6.40 -11.82
CA SER A 209 10.54 7.84 -11.66
C SER A 209 9.40 8.08 -10.67
N ASP A 210 8.33 7.29 -10.78
CA ASP A 210 7.11 7.46 -10.02
C ASP A 210 7.02 6.54 -8.79
N LYS A 211 8.00 5.66 -8.60
CA LYS A 211 8.04 4.62 -7.55
C LYS A 211 6.75 3.80 -7.45
N ARG A 212 6.09 3.52 -8.58
CA ARG A 212 4.82 2.80 -8.65
C ARG A 212 4.76 1.84 -9.83
N TYR A 213 3.88 0.85 -9.73
CA TYR A 213 3.52 -0.01 -10.85
C TYR A 213 2.55 0.70 -11.78
N GLN A 214 2.87 0.76 -13.06
CA GLN A 214 2.01 1.29 -14.11
C GLN A 214 1.50 0.14 -14.99
N ARG A 215 0.23 0.20 -15.41
CA ARG A 215 -0.33 -0.75 -16.37
C ARG A 215 0.35 -0.56 -17.72
N GLN A 216 0.74 -1.65 -18.36
CA GLN A 216 1.36 -1.64 -19.69
C GLN A 216 0.45 -2.23 -20.77
N GLY A 217 -0.59 -2.97 -20.36
CA GLY A 217 -1.47 -3.68 -21.29
C GLY A 217 -2.22 -4.81 -20.60
N ILE A 218 -2.59 -5.82 -21.38
CA ILE A 218 -3.21 -7.07 -20.90
C ILE A 218 -2.58 -8.27 -21.58
N LEU A 219 -2.62 -9.41 -20.89
CA LEU A 219 -2.58 -10.73 -21.51
C LEU A 219 -4.01 -11.19 -21.79
N LEU A 220 -4.24 -11.63 -23.02
CA LEU A 220 -5.51 -12.21 -23.46
C LEU A 220 -5.26 -13.62 -23.97
N ASP A 221 -6.14 -14.56 -23.63
CA ASP A 221 -6.00 -15.93 -24.11
C ASP A 221 -6.16 -16.00 -25.64
N ARG A 222 -5.46 -16.96 -26.26
CA ARG A 222 -5.43 -17.14 -27.71
C ARG A 222 -6.82 -17.26 -28.34
N GLU A 223 -7.74 -17.98 -27.70
CA GLU A 223 -9.06 -18.26 -28.28
C GLU A 223 -9.95 -17.02 -28.25
N THR A 224 -9.93 -16.26 -27.16
CA THR A 224 -10.61 -14.96 -27.10
C THR A 224 -9.99 -13.96 -28.07
N LEU A 225 -8.66 -13.93 -28.21
CA LEU A 225 -8.00 -13.05 -29.17
C LEU A 225 -8.42 -13.37 -30.61
N LYS A 226 -8.48 -14.65 -31.00
CA LYS A 226 -8.97 -15.06 -32.32
C LYS A 226 -10.38 -14.57 -32.59
N LYS A 227 -11.29 -14.78 -31.64
CA LYS A 227 -12.69 -14.32 -31.74
C LYS A 227 -12.76 -12.79 -31.86
N ALA A 228 -12.00 -12.08 -31.04
CA ALA A 228 -11.93 -10.63 -31.10
C ALA A 228 -11.41 -10.15 -32.46
N TYR A 229 -10.39 -10.82 -33.00
CA TYR A 229 -9.82 -10.48 -34.29
C TYR A 229 -10.85 -10.68 -35.42
N GLN A 230 -11.45 -11.85 -35.51
CA GLN A 230 -12.44 -12.17 -36.54
C GLN A 230 -13.62 -11.20 -36.53
N GLU A 231 -14.16 -10.87 -35.34
CA GLU A 231 -15.29 -9.95 -35.25
C GLU A 231 -14.92 -8.50 -35.54
N LEU A 232 -13.77 -8.02 -35.05
CA LEU A 232 -13.43 -6.60 -35.08
C LEU A 232 -12.73 -6.16 -36.35
N SER A 233 -12.01 -7.08 -37.02
CA SER A 233 -11.34 -6.83 -38.30
C SER A 233 -12.14 -7.32 -39.50
N GLY A 234 -12.97 -8.36 -39.33
CA GLY A 234 -13.64 -9.05 -40.44
C GLY A 234 -12.71 -9.96 -41.26
N GLU A 235 -11.47 -10.14 -40.81
CA GLU A 235 -10.46 -11.01 -41.44
C GLU A 235 -10.32 -12.33 -40.67
N ASP A 236 -9.91 -13.38 -41.37
CA ASP A 236 -9.50 -14.62 -40.73
C ASP A 236 -8.20 -14.42 -39.94
N PHE A 237 -8.15 -15.03 -38.74
CA PHE A 237 -6.95 -14.97 -37.91
C PHE A 237 -5.87 -15.87 -38.48
N GLU A 238 -4.83 -15.28 -39.08
CA GLU A 238 -3.68 -16.02 -39.61
C GLU A 238 -2.80 -16.58 -38.48
N GLU A 239 -2.92 -17.89 -38.23
CA GLU A 239 -2.14 -18.60 -37.20
C GLU A 239 -0.64 -18.74 -37.53
N GLU A 240 -0.26 -18.68 -38.81
CA GLU A 240 1.10 -18.94 -39.31
C GLU A 240 2.09 -17.78 -39.12
N THR A 241 1.64 -16.68 -38.53
CA THR A 241 2.51 -15.55 -38.20
C THR A 241 3.58 -15.95 -37.16
N ASP A 242 4.73 -15.26 -37.13
CA ASP A 242 5.80 -15.42 -36.11
C ASP A 242 5.31 -15.26 -34.66
N PHE A 243 4.03 -14.92 -34.51
CA PHE A 243 3.31 -14.62 -33.30
C PHE A 243 3.27 -15.76 -32.28
N TRP A 244 3.38 -17.05 -32.65
CA TRP A 244 3.28 -18.16 -31.67
C TRP A 244 4.54 -19.02 -31.55
N LYS A 245 5.66 -18.61 -32.18
CA LYS A 245 6.85 -19.46 -32.32
C LYS A 245 7.71 -19.59 -31.04
N ASP A 246 7.56 -18.69 -30.06
CA ASP A 246 8.26 -18.76 -28.78
C ASP A 246 7.30 -18.62 -27.59
N PRO A 247 6.83 -19.73 -26.98
CA PRO A 247 5.90 -19.72 -25.84
C PRO A 247 6.51 -19.12 -24.56
N THR A 248 7.80 -18.76 -24.58
CA THR A 248 8.50 -18.19 -23.44
C THR A 248 8.72 -16.69 -23.57
N LYS A 249 8.44 -16.13 -24.75
CA LYS A 249 8.31 -14.71 -24.97
C LYS A 249 6.84 -14.38 -25.08
N VAL A 250 6.45 -13.36 -24.35
CA VAL A 250 5.18 -12.71 -24.62
C VAL A 250 5.25 -12.08 -25.99
N VAL A 251 4.20 -12.32 -26.75
CA VAL A 251 4.12 -11.87 -28.11
C VAL A 251 3.43 -10.52 -28.09
N GLU A 252 4.20 -9.46 -28.39
CA GLU A 252 3.68 -8.09 -28.39
C GLU A 252 2.89 -7.83 -29.68
N ILE A 253 1.57 -7.68 -29.60
CA ILE A 253 0.78 -7.15 -30.72
C ILE A 253 0.82 -5.63 -30.65
N ARG A 254 1.48 -5.03 -31.63
CA ARG A 254 1.37 -3.60 -31.96
C ARG A 254 0.56 -3.49 -33.25
N ARG A 255 -0.77 -3.42 -33.19
CA ARG A 255 -1.59 -3.22 -34.40
C ARG A 255 -2.61 -2.10 -34.23
N GLU A 256 -2.66 -1.23 -35.23
CA GLU A 256 -3.74 -0.28 -35.47
C GLU A 256 -4.90 -1.06 -36.10
N GLY A 257 -5.99 -1.27 -35.36
CA GLY A 257 -7.18 -1.97 -35.87
C GLY A 257 -7.96 -2.75 -34.83
N LEU A 258 -7.28 -3.27 -33.79
CA LEU A 258 -7.88 -3.88 -32.60
C LEU A 258 -8.06 -2.91 -31.45
#